data_AF-A0A821WD47-F1
#
_entry.id   AF-A0A821WD47-F1
#
_cell.length_a   1.000
_cell.length_b   1.000
_cell.length_c   1.000
_cell.angle_alpha   90.00
_cell.angle_beta   90.00
_cell.angle_gamma   90.00
#
_symmetry.space_group_name_H-M   'P 1'
#
loop_
_entity.id
_entity.type
_entity.pdbx_description
1 polymer ?
#
loop_
_entity_poly.entity_id
_entity_poly.type
_entity_poly.pdbx_seq_one_letter_code
_entity_poly.pdbx_strand_id
1 'polypeptide(L)'
;EVLYSLMGVNQRINRIAYDRTFTRHLRLLEYCRIDDSSLPLSDSILNRFCSTILPEIGHQIETLYLEGTSIERVLHATNYPNLNNLGLCDIDDKLAMSFFSVIEKQNNLF
;
A
#
# COMPACT_ATOMS: atom_id res chain seq x y z
N GLU A 1 -8.12 1.81 -13.78
CA GLU A 1 -9.28 2.42 -13.09
C GLU A 1 -10.49 1.49 -12.89
N VAL A 2 -10.84 0.56 -13.79
CA VAL A 2 -12.13 -0.19 -13.71
C VAL A 2 -12.18 -1.32 -12.65
N LEU A 3 -11.05 -1.94 -12.29
CA LEU A 3 -11.04 -3.09 -11.37
C LEU A 3 -11.36 -2.72 -9.92
N TYR A 4 -10.95 -1.54 -9.46
CA TYR A 4 -10.98 -1.19 -8.03
C TYR A 4 -12.25 -0.46 -7.58
N SER A 5 -12.99 0.15 -8.51
CA SER A 5 -14.35 0.65 -8.25
C SER A 5 -15.36 -0.48 -7.96
N LEU A 6 -15.00 -1.72 -8.32
CA LEU A 6 -15.85 -2.90 -8.21
C LEU A 6 -15.57 -3.79 -7.00
N MET A 7 -14.47 -3.58 -6.28
CA MET A 7 -14.35 -4.19 -4.94
C MET A 7 -15.56 -3.69 -4.13
N GLY A 8 -16.19 -4.54 -3.33
CA GLY A 8 -17.45 -4.23 -2.61
C GLY A 8 -18.75 -4.24 -3.44
N VAL A 9 -18.70 -4.07 -4.77
CA VAL A 9 -19.90 -4.15 -5.65
C VAL A 9 -19.99 -5.51 -6.35
N ASN A 10 -18.86 -6.19 -6.57
CA ASN A 10 -18.82 -7.44 -7.34
C ASN A 10 -17.92 -8.49 -6.67
N GLN A 11 -18.54 -9.56 -6.14
CA GLN A 11 -17.85 -10.64 -5.41
C GLN A 11 -16.73 -11.33 -6.21
N ARG A 12 -16.77 -11.27 -7.55
CA ARG A 12 -15.71 -11.82 -8.42
C ARG A 12 -14.39 -11.07 -8.31
N ILE A 13 -14.42 -9.77 -8.00
CA ILE A 13 -13.21 -8.93 -7.93
C ILE A 13 -12.59 -8.99 -6.52
N ASN A 14 -13.39 -9.21 -5.48
CA ASN A 14 -12.87 -9.63 -4.17
C ASN A 14 -12.00 -10.89 -4.32
N ARG A 15 -12.39 -11.83 -5.18
CA ARG A 15 -11.61 -13.05 -5.47
C ARG A 15 -10.23 -12.80 -6.07
N ILE A 16 -10.03 -11.69 -6.80
CA ILE A 16 -8.71 -11.31 -7.35
C ILE A 16 -7.86 -10.64 -6.27
N ALA A 17 -8.48 -9.86 -5.36
CA ALA A 17 -7.79 -9.29 -4.21
C ALA A 17 -7.33 -10.35 -3.18
N TYR A 18 -7.98 -11.51 -3.17
CA TYR A 18 -7.54 -12.71 -2.42
C TYR A 18 -6.80 -13.74 -3.30
N ASP A 19 -6.50 -13.41 -4.57
CA ASP A 19 -5.62 -14.25 -5.36
C ASP A 19 -4.22 -14.14 -4.77
N ARG A 20 -3.73 -15.24 -4.20
CA ARG A 20 -2.49 -15.30 -3.44
C ARG A 20 -1.29 -14.70 -4.17
N THR A 21 -1.27 -14.72 -5.50
CA THR A 21 -0.18 -14.14 -6.29
C THR A 21 -0.28 -12.61 -6.36
N PHE A 22 -1.49 -12.08 -6.53
CA PHE A 22 -1.74 -10.63 -6.56
C PHE A 22 -1.65 -10.00 -5.16
N THR A 23 -2.10 -10.71 -4.13
CA THR A 23 -2.06 -10.22 -2.74
C THR A 23 -0.63 -10.17 -2.18
N ARG A 24 0.27 -11.04 -2.64
CA ARG A 24 1.68 -11.05 -2.22
C ARG A 24 2.46 -9.81 -2.65
N HIS A 25 2.14 -9.26 -3.81
CA HIS A 25 2.81 -8.10 -4.39
C HIS A 25 1.81 -6.98 -4.64
N LEU A 26 1.59 -6.16 -3.62
CA LEU A 26 0.64 -5.04 -3.70
C LEU A 26 1.36 -3.77 -4.17
N ARG A 27 0.79 -3.12 -5.20
CA ARG A 27 1.24 -1.80 -5.67
C ARG A 27 0.11 -0.80 -5.50
N LEU A 28 0.34 0.22 -4.68
CA LEU A 28 -0.60 1.30 -4.43
C LEU A 28 -0.11 2.58 -5.12
N LEU A 29 -0.03 2.51 -6.44
CA LEU A 29 0.40 3.59 -7.33
C LEU A 29 -0.69 3.81 -8.40
N GLU A 30 -1.05 5.05 -8.71
CA GLU A 30 -2.08 5.31 -9.72
C GLU A 30 -1.54 5.08 -11.15
N TYR A 31 -0.31 5.54 -11.41
CA TYR A 31 0.39 5.37 -12.68
C TYR A 31 1.89 5.60 -12.47
N CYS A 32 2.77 4.74 -12.99
CA CYS A 32 4.18 5.11 -13.17
C CYS A 32 4.30 5.79 -14.53
N ARG A 33 4.57 7.10 -14.57
CA ARG A 33 4.88 7.76 -15.84
C ARG A 33 6.30 7.44 -16.27
N ILE A 34 6.56 7.66 -17.56
CA ILE A 34 7.86 7.42 -18.22
C ILE A 34 8.96 8.35 -17.67
N ASP A 35 8.59 9.42 -16.98
CA ASP A 35 9.47 10.41 -16.34
C ASP A 35 9.75 10.12 -14.85
N ASP A 36 9.57 8.87 -14.42
CA ASP A 36 9.69 8.41 -13.03
C ASP A 36 8.73 9.06 -12.04
N SER A 37 7.85 9.97 -12.47
CA SER A 37 6.80 10.52 -11.60
C SER A 37 5.62 9.55 -11.51
N SER A 38 5.24 9.18 -10.30
CA SER A 38 4.01 8.49 -10.02
C SER A 38 2.91 9.47 -9.63
N LEU A 39 1.69 9.24 -10.12
CA LEU A 39 0.54 9.98 -9.61
C LEU A 39 0.08 9.34 -8.29
N PRO A 40 -0.17 10.15 -7.25
CA PRO A 40 -0.69 9.63 -5.99
C PRO A 40 -2.08 9.07 -6.22
N LEU A 41 -2.40 7.95 -5.56
CA LEU A 41 -3.76 7.45 -5.53
C LEU A 41 -4.70 8.51 -4.94
N SER A 42 -5.86 8.69 -5.56
CA SER A 42 -6.89 9.55 -4.96
C SER A 42 -7.22 9.15 -3.52
N ASP A 43 -7.49 10.13 -2.67
CA ASP A 43 -7.75 9.93 -1.24
C ASP A 43 -8.89 8.94 -0.96
N SER A 44 -9.90 8.89 -1.83
CA SER A 44 -11.02 7.97 -1.70
C SER A 44 -10.59 6.51 -1.85
N ILE A 45 -9.69 6.22 -2.81
CA ILE A 45 -9.13 4.90 -3.03
C ILE A 45 -8.20 4.55 -1.88
N LEU A 46 -7.31 5.47 -1.49
CA LEU A 46 -6.37 5.23 -0.40
C LEU A 46 -7.08 4.96 0.93
N ASN A 47 -8.11 5.76 1.27
CA ASN A 47 -8.93 5.55 2.47
C ASN A 47 -9.61 4.19 2.46
N ARG A 48 -10.12 3.75 1.31
CA ARG A 48 -10.72 2.44 1.17
C ARG A 48 -9.71 1.32 1.40
N PHE A 49 -8.50 1.45 0.87
CA PHE A 49 -7.44 0.46 1.11
C PHE A 49 -7.09 0.39 2.59
N CYS A 50 -6.83 1.54 3.23
CA CYS A 50 -6.44 1.60 4.64
C CYS A 50 -7.54 1.08 5.59
N SER A 51 -8.81 1.43 5.34
CA SER A 51 -9.89 1.10 6.28
C SER A 51 -10.48 -0.29 6.09
N THR A 52 -10.43 -0.84 4.87
CA THR A 52 -11.20 -2.05 4.53
C THR A 52 -10.32 -3.17 4.00
N ILE A 53 -9.47 -2.90 3.00
CA ILE A 53 -8.78 -3.97 2.26
C ILE A 53 -7.54 -4.43 3.01
N LEU A 54 -6.65 -3.51 3.39
CA LEU A 54 -5.37 -3.82 4.02
C LEU A 54 -5.54 -4.60 5.33
N PRO A 55 -6.48 -4.27 6.24
CA PRO A 55 -6.73 -5.08 7.43
C PRO A 55 -7.03 -6.56 7.13
N GLU A 56 -7.68 -6.86 6.02
CA GLU A 56 -8.04 -8.24 5.64
C GLU A 56 -6.88 -9.00 5.00
N ILE A 57 -6.03 -8.33 4.23
CA ILE A 57 -4.98 -8.99 3.42
C ILE A 57 -3.55 -8.73 3.90
N GLY A 58 -3.34 -7.88 4.90
CA GLY A 58 -2.02 -7.45 5.39
C GLY A 58 -1.07 -8.61 5.71
N HIS A 59 -1.62 -9.69 6.26
CA HIS A 59 -0.89 -10.91 6.58
C HIS A 59 -0.41 -11.72 5.36
N GLN A 60 -0.87 -11.41 4.14
CA GLN A 60 -0.48 -12.12 2.91
C GLN A 60 0.50 -11.32 2.07
N ILE A 61 0.69 -10.03 2.38
CA ILE A 61 1.54 -9.12 1.61
C ILE A 61 3.00 -9.40 1.98
N GLU A 62 3.79 -9.74 0.96
CA GLU A 62 5.24 -9.97 1.06
C GLU A 62 6.03 -8.80 0.46
N THR A 63 5.44 -8.09 -0.50
CA THR A 63 6.01 -6.92 -1.16
C THR A 63 4.97 -5.81 -1.31
N LEU A 64 5.36 -4.59 -0.95
CA LEU A 64 4.53 -3.41 -1.04
C LEU A 64 5.25 -2.30 -1.81
N TYR A 65 4.58 -1.68 -2.78
CA TYR A 65 5.08 -0.50 -3.48
C TYR A 65 4.17 0.70 -3.23
N LEU A 66 4.73 1.76 -2.65
CA LEU A 66 4.00 2.94 -2.20
C LEU A 66 4.57 4.22 -2.81
N GLU A 67 3.69 5.19 -3.01
CA GLU A 67 4.07 6.57 -3.28
C GLU A 67 4.30 7.30 -1.94
N GLY A 68 5.24 8.26 -1.94
CA GLY A 68 5.74 8.95 -0.75
C GLY A 68 4.67 9.47 0.19
N THR A 69 3.62 10.13 -0.33
CA THR A 69 2.58 10.74 0.50
C THR A 69 1.61 9.72 1.11
N SER A 70 1.54 8.51 0.56
CA SER A 70 0.68 7.42 1.06
C SER A 70 1.31 6.57 2.17
N ILE A 71 2.65 6.62 2.35
CA ILE A 71 3.43 5.69 3.18
C ILE A 71 2.87 5.58 4.60
N GLU A 72 2.75 6.71 5.30
CA GLU A 72 2.33 6.74 6.70
C GLU A 72 0.95 6.10 6.87
N ARG A 73 -0.01 6.50 6.02
CA ARG A 73 -1.39 5.99 6.08
C ARG A 73 -1.47 4.49 5.82
N VAL A 74 -0.68 3.97 4.89
CA VAL A 74 -0.69 2.55 4.55
C VAL A 74 0.01 1.70 5.61
N LEU A 75 1.15 2.16 6.14
CA LEU A 75 1.88 1.42 7.18
C LEU A 75 1.16 1.42 8.53
N HIS A 76 0.33 2.44 8.81
CA HIS A 76 -0.52 2.47 10.01
C HIS A 76 -1.88 1.76 9.85
N ALA A 77 -2.26 1.35 8.63
CA ALA A 77 -3.55 0.73 8.39
C ALA A 77 -3.70 -0.68 9.00
N THR A 78 -2.60 -1.45 9.05
CA THR A 78 -2.59 -2.83 9.55
C THR A 78 -1.16 -3.28 9.85
N ASN A 79 -1.02 -4.48 10.40
CA ASN A 79 0.26 -5.16 10.54
C ASN A 79 0.58 -6.00 9.31
N TYR A 80 1.85 -6.00 8.90
CA TYR A 80 2.34 -6.77 7.75
C TYR A 80 3.40 -7.80 8.17
N PRO A 81 3.02 -8.90 8.84
CA PRO A 81 3.97 -9.85 9.43
C PRO A 81 4.87 -10.59 8.43
N ASN A 82 4.49 -10.62 7.14
CA ASN A 82 5.24 -11.29 6.08
C ASN A 82 5.93 -10.31 5.11
N LEU A 83 5.89 -9.01 5.39
CA LEU A 83 6.46 -8.00 4.50
C LEU A 83 7.99 -8.07 4.53
N ASN A 84 8.57 -8.40 3.38
CA ASN A 84 10.01 -8.52 3.20
C ASN A 84 10.57 -7.43 2.28
N ASN A 85 9.73 -6.86 1.41
CA ASN A 85 10.14 -5.86 0.43
C ASN A 85 9.21 -4.64 0.47
N LEU A 86 9.79 -3.46 0.62
CA LEU A 86 9.09 -2.19 0.51
C LEU A 86 9.78 -1.33 -0.55
N GLY A 87 9.08 -1.08 -1.64
CA GLY A 87 9.51 -0.18 -2.71
C GLY A 87 8.82 1.16 -2.56
N LEU A 88 9.57 2.24 -2.72
CA LEU A 88 9.07 3.59 -2.52
C LEU A 88 9.32 4.43 -3.78
N CYS A 89 8.29 5.16 -4.21
CA CYS A 89 8.32 6.07 -5.35
C CYS A 89 8.04 7.50 -4.86
N ASP A 90 8.61 8.49 -5.55
CA ASP A 90 8.44 9.92 -5.28
C ASP A 90 8.64 10.31 -3.81
N ILE A 91 9.71 9.82 -3.21
CA ILE A 91 10.14 10.24 -1.89
C ILE A 91 11.01 11.49 -2.01
N ASP A 92 10.57 12.58 -1.37
CA ASP A 92 11.43 13.70 -1.05
C ASP A 92 12.20 13.49 0.26
N ASP A 93 13.25 14.28 0.49
CA ASP A 93 14.11 14.15 1.68
C ASP A 93 13.33 14.26 3.00
N LYS A 94 12.24 15.03 3.02
CA LYS A 94 11.43 15.24 4.22
C LYS A 94 10.60 14.01 4.56
N LEU A 95 10.01 13.38 3.54
CA LEU A 95 9.27 12.13 3.65
C LEU A 95 10.19 10.95 3.98
N ALA A 96 11.41 10.93 3.44
CA ALA A 96 12.41 9.93 3.80
C ALA A 96 12.71 9.98 5.31
N MET A 97 12.93 11.19 5.84
CA MET A 97 13.24 11.38 7.26
C MET A 97 12.07 11.02 8.18
N SER A 98 10.83 11.35 7.81
CA SER A 98 9.66 10.94 8.60
C SER A 98 9.50 9.42 8.60
N PHE A 99 9.74 8.77 7.46
CA PHE A 99 9.64 7.32 7.32
C PHE A 99 10.63 6.56 8.23
N PHE A 100 11.91 6.94 8.24
CA PHE A 100 12.89 6.30 9.13
C PHE A 100 12.48 6.43 10.61
N SER A 101 11.90 7.57 11.01
CA SER A 101 11.39 7.76 12.37
C SER A 101 10.21 6.84 12.73
N VAL A 102 9.37 6.46 11.75
CA VAL A 102 8.24 5.54 11.95
C VAL A 102 8.75 4.11 12.09
N ILE A 103 9.70 3.69 11.24
CA ILE A 103 10.32 2.35 11.35
C ILE A 103 11.02 2.19 12.70
N GLU A 104 11.82 3.18 13.12
CA GLU A 104 12.50 3.12 14.41
C GLU A 104 11.51 2.94 15.58
N LYS A 105 10.35 3.60 15.53
CA LYS A 105 9.30 3.41 16.55
C LYS A 105 8.70 2.00 16.53
N GLN A 106 8.52 1.40 15.35
CA GLN A 106 7.99 0.04 15.24
C GLN A 106 9.01 -1.02 15.68
N ASN A 107 10.30 -0.80 15.43
CA ASN A 107 11.37 -1.73 15.83
C ASN A 107 11.76 -1.62 17.31
N ASN A 108 11.52 -0.47 17.96
CA ASN A 108 11.78 -0.27 19.40
C ASN A 108 10.64 -0.74 20.31
N LEU A 109 9.62 -1.43 19.77
CA LEU A 109 8.50 -2.01 20.52
C LEU A 109 8.69 -3.51 20.85
N PHE A 110 9.89 -4.04 20.67
CA PHE A 110 10.30 -5.40 21.06
C PHE A 110 11.50 -5.40 22.00
#